data_AF-A0A7J4DPR6-F1
#
_entry.id   AF-A0A7J4DPR6-F1
#
_cell.length_a   1.000
_cell.length_b   1.000
_cell.length_c   1.000
_cell.angle_alpha   90.00
_cell.angle_beta   90.00
_cell.angle_gamma   90.00
#
_symmetry.space_group_name_H-M   'P 1'
#
loop_
_entity.id
_entity.type
_entity.pdbx_description
1 polymer ?
#
loop_
_entity_poly.entity_id
_entity_poly.type
_entity_poly.pdbx_seq_one_letter_code
_entity_poly.pdbx_strand_id
1 'polypeptide(L)'
;MRKNQAILLTIIFVLGIFTGLMTDLVGLSSGESDLEKELNLANENIKWLNENITSMREAERTKFIRLNLRLGELSNLISERRGVWITTAFENDAPVYYDSNVVTIAQIICGTDSMRPTFDCSDKVIVYEPEFNHINERDIIIFKERLTPLCNRYTGERIIHRIIEVQEMDGEIVFETKGDGNNLSDNCLVKFEDITYKVIGIIYDGKI
;
A
#
# COMPACT_ATOMS: atom_id res chain seq x y z
N MET A 1 -47.70 -28.78 33.01
CA MET A 1 -48.46 -27.57 33.42
C MET A 1 -49.94 -27.84 33.24
N ARG A 2 -50.70 -27.82 34.34
CA ARG A 2 -52.09 -28.29 34.43
C ARG A 2 -53.06 -27.26 33.81
N LYS A 3 -54.10 -27.73 33.12
CA LYS A 3 -55.20 -26.96 32.49
C LYS A 3 -55.71 -25.76 33.32
N ASN A 4 -55.59 -25.81 34.64
CA ASN A 4 -56.03 -24.75 35.56
C ASN A 4 -55.21 -23.45 35.45
N GLN A 5 -53.95 -23.47 34.99
CA GLN A 5 -53.19 -22.23 34.76
C GLN A 5 -53.59 -21.52 33.46
N ALA A 6 -54.04 -22.26 32.45
CA ALA A 6 -54.53 -21.67 31.20
C ALA A 6 -55.86 -20.93 31.38
N ILE A 7 -56.72 -21.41 32.29
CA ILE A 7 -58.01 -20.79 32.62
C ILE A 7 -57.82 -19.47 33.38
N LEU A 8 -56.85 -19.39 34.30
CA LEU A 8 -56.58 -18.17 35.06
C LEU A 8 -56.05 -17.03 34.16
N LEU A 9 -55.19 -17.36 33.19
CA LEU A 9 -54.66 -16.39 32.21
C LEU A 9 -55.73 -15.88 31.24
N THR A 10 -56.66 -16.74 30.81
CA THR A 10 -57.80 -16.29 29.97
C THR A 10 -58.76 -15.40 30.76
N ILE A 11 -59.00 -15.65 32.04
CA ILE A 11 -59.84 -14.79 32.89
C ILE A 11 -59.24 -13.39 33.05
N ILE A 12 -57.92 -13.27 33.23
CA ILE A 12 -57.23 -11.96 33.32
C ILE A 12 -57.30 -11.20 31.98
N PHE A 13 -57.17 -11.90 30.86
CA PHE A 13 -57.25 -11.27 29.54
C PHE A 13 -58.69 -10.80 29.21
N VAL A 14 -59.71 -11.57 29.59
CA VAL A 14 -61.11 -11.17 29.41
C VAL A 14 -61.51 -10.05 30.38
N LEU A 15 -60.99 -10.04 31.62
CA LEU A 15 -61.20 -8.90 32.53
C LEU A 15 -60.50 -7.62 32.06
N GLY A 16 -59.30 -7.72 31.47
CA GLY A 16 -58.58 -6.56 30.91
C GLY A 16 -59.31 -5.93 29.72
N ILE A 17 -59.98 -6.74 28.90
CA ILE A 17 -60.85 -6.24 27.82
C ILE A 17 -62.14 -5.62 28.40
N PHE A 18 -62.69 -6.18 29.48
CA PHE A 18 -63.87 -5.62 30.15
C PHE A 18 -63.60 -4.28 30.85
N THR A 19 -62.39 -4.05 31.37
CA THR A 19 -62.01 -2.72 31.89
C THR A 19 -61.87 -1.67 30.79
N GLY A 20 -61.52 -2.08 29.56
CA GLY A 20 -61.50 -1.19 28.39
C GLY A 20 -62.89 -0.86 27.83
N LEU A 21 -63.92 -1.65 28.16
CA LEU A 21 -65.31 -1.42 27.71
C LEU A 21 -66.15 -0.61 28.71
N MET A 22 -65.69 -0.45 29.95
CA MET A 22 -66.39 0.36 30.98
C MET A 22 -65.87 1.81 31.06
N THR A 23 -64.79 2.15 30.35
CA THR A 23 -64.31 3.54 30.23
C THR A 23 -65.22 4.41 29.37
N ASP A 24 -66.05 3.81 28.51
CA ASP A 24 -67.05 4.56 27.70
C ASP A 24 -68.31 4.95 28.50
N LEU A 25 -68.50 4.42 29.72
CA LEU A 25 -69.69 4.67 30.56
C LEU A 25 -69.47 5.72 31.65
N VAL A 26 -68.24 6.19 31.86
CA VAL A 26 -67.89 7.27 32.78
C VAL A 26 -67.25 8.37 31.95
N GLY A 27 -67.96 9.46 31.71
CA GLY A 27 -67.55 10.55 30.82
C GLY A 27 -66.14 11.09 31.10
N LEU A 28 -65.14 10.48 30.46
CA LEU A 28 -63.78 10.93 30.35
C LEU A 28 -63.56 11.26 28.87
N SER A 29 -63.19 12.52 28.65
CA SER A 29 -63.07 13.17 27.34
C SER A 29 -62.36 12.31 26.30
N SER A 30 -63.01 12.13 25.15
CA SER A 30 -62.42 11.64 23.90
C SER A 30 -61.49 12.70 23.26
N GLY A 31 -60.51 13.17 24.03
CA GLY A 31 -59.44 14.04 23.57
C GLY A 31 -58.14 13.23 23.59
N GLU A 32 -57.44 13.18 22.45
CA GLU A 32 -56.09 12.63 22.34
C GLU A 32 -55.24 13.11 23.52
N SER A 33 -54.75 12.17 24.34
CA SER A 33 -53.98 12.53 25.53
C SER A 33 -52.67 13.21 25.13
N ASP A 34 -52.17 14.14 25.95
CA ASP A 34 -50.90 14.81 25.65
C ASP A 34 -49.73 13.81 25.51
N LEU A 35 -49.80 12.69 26.22
CA LEU A 35 -48.85 11.59 26.10
C LEU A 35 -48.92 10.88 24.74
N GLU A 36 -50.12 10.72 24.18
CA GLU A 36 -50.32 10.13 22.85
C GLU A 36 -49.77 11.04 21.75
N LYS A 37 -49.95 12.36 21.87
CA LYS A 37 -49.34 13.35 20.97
C LYS A 37 -47.82 13.34 21.04
N GLU A 38 -47.25 13.32 22.24
CA GLU A 38 -45.81 13.23 22.44
C GLU A 38 -45.23 11.94 21.85
N LEU A 39 -45.92 10.82 22.02
CA LEU A 39 -45.50 9.53 21.48
C LEU A 39 -45.59 9.50 19.96
N ASN A 40 -46.65 10.06 19.37
CA ASN A 40 -46.81 10.19 17.92
C ASN A 40 -45.70 11.06 17.33
N LEU A 41 -45.41 12.21 17.94
CA LEU A 41 -44.33 13.11 17.52
C LEU A 41 -42.95 12.44 17.64
N ALA A 42 -42.70 11.70 18.72
CA ALA A 42 -41.45 10.97 18.92
C ALA A 42 -41.26 9.88 17.84
N ASN A 43 -42.32 9.15 17.49
CA ASN A 43 -42.29 8.14 16.44
C ASN A 43 -41.99 8.75 15.05
N GLU A 44 -42.60 9.90 14.74
CA GLU A 44 -42.30 10.62 13.49
C GLU A 44 -40.84 11.09 13.43
N ASN A 45 -40.31 11.62 14.53
CA ASN A 45 -38.91 12.05 14.63
C ASN A 45 -37.94 10.88 14.46
N ILE A 46 -38.21 9.72 15.07
CA ILE A 46 -37.40 8.51 14.91
C ILE A 46 -37.38 8.06 13.45
N LYS A 47 -38.55 8.08 12.78
CA LYS A 47 -38.67 7.71 11.37
C LYS A 47 -37.81 8.62 10.49
N TRP A 48 -37.93 9.94 10.67
CA TRP A 48 -37.14 10.92 9.93
C TRP A 48 -35.63 10.74 10.16
N LEU A 49 -35.23 10.50 11.41
CA LEU A 49 -33.83 10.29 11.76
C LEU A 49 -33.26 9.04 11.06
N ASN A 50 -34.04 7.96 11.01
CA ASN A 50 -33.65 6.72 10.36
C ASN A 50 -33.53 6.87 8.84
N GLU A 51 -34.44 7.62 8.22
CA GLU A 51 -34.37 7.98 6.80
C GLU A 51 -33.11 8.79 6.49
N ASN A 52 -32.79 9.78 7.33
CA ASN A 52 -31.54 10.55 7.19
C ASN A 52 -30.27 9.72 7.39
N ILE A 53 -30.25 8.85 8.40
CA ILE A 53 -29.11 7.94 8.60
C ILE A 53 -28.92 7.04 7.37
N THR A 54 -30.02 6.56 6.79
CA THR A 54 -29.98 5.71 5.59
C THR A 54 -29.45 6.49 4.38
N SER A 55 -29.94 7.71 4.14
CA SER A 55 -29.49 8.54 3.03
C SER A 55 -28.02 8.96 3.16
N MET A 56 -27.55 9.25 4.39
CA MET A 56 -26.14 9.52 4.66
C MET A 56 -25.27 8.30 4.38
N ARG A 57 -25.65 7.11 4.85
CA ARG A 57 -24.93 5.85 4.56
C ARG A 57 -24.86 5.57 3.07
N GLU A 58 -25.95 5.80 2.34
CA GLU A 58 -25.99 5.58 0.90
C GLU A 58 -25.10 6.57 0.15
N ALA A 59 -25.11 7.85 0.55
CA ALA A 59 -24.20 8.86 0.02
C ALA A 59 -22.73 8.53 0.28
N GLU A 60 -22.38 8.05 1.47
CA GLU A 60 -21.04 7.57 1.79
C GLU A 60 -20.65 6.35 0.95
N ARG A 61 -21.55 5.38 0.79
CA ARG A 61 -21.34 4.21 -0.08
C ARG A 61 -21.08 4.62 -1.53
N THR A 62 -21.84 5.58 -2.07
CA THR A 62 -21.64 6.10 -3.43
C THR A 62 -20.29 6.82 -3.54
N LYS A 63 -19.90 7.63 -2.55
CA LYS A 63 -18.58 8.26 -2.51
C LYS A 63 -17.46 7.22 -2.52
N PHE A 64 -17.58 6.18 -1.71
CA PHE A 64 -16.62 5.08 -1.64
C PHE A 64 -16.50 4.33 -2.97
N ILE A 65 -17.61 3.98 -3.60
CA ILE A 65 -17.61 3.34 -4.93
C ILE A 65 -16.93 4.24 -5.96
N ARG A 66 -17.25 5.55 -5.98
CA ARG A 66 -16.63 6.52 -6.90
C ARG A 66 -15.12 6.63 -6.69
N LEU A 67 -14.66 6.67 -5.44
CA LEU A 67 -13.24 6.71 -5.11
C LEU A 67 -12.50 5.46 -5.62
N ASN A 68 -13.09 4.27 -5.42
CA ASN A 68 -12.49 3.03 -5.90
C ASN A 68 -12.46 2.93 -7.43
N LEU A 69 -13.53 3.37 -8.12
CA LEU A 69 -13.53 3.47 -9.58
C LEU A 69 -12.43 4.42 -10.07
N ARG A 70 -12.28 5.58 -9.43
CA ARG A 70 -11.22 6.54 -9.76
C ARG A 70 -9.83 5.97 -9.51
N LEU A 71 -9.65 5.22 -8.42
CA LEU A 71 -8.39 4.53 -8.12
C LEU A 71 -8.08 3.47 -9.21
N GLY A 72 -9.09 2.72 -9.65
CA GLY A 72 -8.97 1.78 -10.77
C GLY A 72 -8.61 2.45 -12.09
N GLU A 73 -9.23 3.58 -12.42
CA GLU A 73 -8.87 4.38 -13.61
C GLU A 73 -7.41 4.86 -13.56
N LEU A 74 -6.98 5.41 -12.42
CA LEU A 74 -5.60 5.87 -12.23
C LEU A 74 -4.61 4.71 -12.31
N SER A 75 -4.95 3.56 -11.70
CA SER A 75 -4.18 2.32 -11.78
C SER A 75 -4.00 1.85 -13.22
N ASN A 76 -5.07 1.88 -14.02
CA ASN A 76 -5.02 1.52 -15.44
C ASN A 76 -4.16 2.51 -16.23
N LEU A 77 -4.32 3.81 -16.03
CA LEU A 77 -3.51 4.83 -16.68
C LEU A 77 -2.01 4.67 -16.39
N ILE A 78 -1.65 4.30 -15.16
CA ILE A 78 -0.26 4.05 -14.78
C ILE A 78 0.26 2.75 -15.39
N SER A 79 -0.57 1.70 -15.40
CA SER A 79 -0.21 0.41 -16.00
C SER A 79 -0.03 0.52 -17.52
N GLU A 80 -0.89 1.26 -18.21
CA GLU A 80 -0.76 1.58 -19.64
C GLU A 80 0.49 2.43 -19.91
N ARG A 81 0.87 3.30 -18.98
CA ARG A 81 2.12 4.09 -19.04
C ARG A 81 3.37 3.31 -18.60
N ARG A 82 3.27 1.99 -18.46
CA ARG A 82 4.38 1.10 -18.10
C ARG A 82 5.00 1.46 -16.74
N GLY A 83 4.20 1.72 -15.71
CA GLY A 83 4.72 1.86 -14.35
C GLY A 83 5.18 0.51 -13.78
N VAL A 84 6.34 0.47 -13.12
CA VAL A 84 6.69 -0.68 -12.26
C VAL A 84 5.89 -0.56 -10.96
N TRP A 85 5.11 -1.60 -10.64
CA TRP A 85 4.36 -1.69 -9.39
C TRP A 85 5.19 -2.37 -8.31
N ILE A 86 5.45 -1.67 -7.21
CA ILE A 86 6.00 -2.27 -5.99
C ILE A 86 4.91 -2.25 -4.94
N THR A 87 4.30 -3.39 -4.69
CA THR A 87 3.36 -3.55 -3.58
C THR A 87 4.16 -3.51 -2.29
N THR A 88 4.04 -2.44 -1.50
CA THR A 88 4.54 -2.42 -0.13
C THR A 88 3.69 -3.37 0.71
N ALA A 89 4.32 -4.13 1.62
CA ALA A 89 3.64 -5.05 2.53
C ALA A 89 2.72 -4.37 3.57
N PHE A 90 2.52 -3.05 3.47
CA PHE A 90 1.69 -2.25 4.36
C PHE A 90 0.37 -1.94 3.67
N GLU A 91 -0.74 -2.44 4.25
CA GLU A 91 -2.11 -2.34 3.73
C GLU A 91 -2.65 -0.91 3.50
N ASN A 92 -1.89 0.13 3.85
CA ASN A 92 -2.34 1.53 3.81
C ASN A 92 -1.37 2.52 3.16
N ASP A 93 -0.27 2.06 2.55
CA ASP A 93 0.63 2.95 1.83
C ASP A 93 0.26 3.06 0.36
N ALA A 94 0.38 4.27 -0.20
CA ALA A 94 0.20 4.48 -1.62
C ALA A 94 1.24 3.64 -2.39
N PRO A 95 0.85 2.86 -3.42
CA PRO A 95 1.80 2.15 -4.26
C PRO A 95 2.85 3.13 -4.82
N VAL A 96 4.12 2.74 -4.75
CA VAL A 96 5.22 3.51 -5.33
C VAL A 96 5.34 3.15 -6.80
N TYR A 97 5.36 4.17 -7.65
CA TYR A 97 5.41 4.03 -9.10
C TYR A 97 6.73 4.54 -9.65
N TYR A 98 7.37 3.73 -10.51
CA TYR A 98 8.52 4.13 -11.31
C TYR A 98 8.17 4.08 -12.79
N ASP A 99 8.59 5.09 -13.56
CA ASP A 99 8.49 5.09 -15.02
C ASP A 99 9.43 4.03 -15.59
N SER A 100 8.90 2.98 -16.22
CA SER A 100 9.75 1.90 -16.74
C SER A 100 10.55 2.28 -17.99
N ASN A 101 10.31 3.46 -18.59
CA ASN A 101 11.20 3.98 -19.63
C ASN A 101 12.48 4.58 -19.02
N VAL A 102 12.48 4.86 -17.72
CA VAL A 102 13.63 5.41 -16.97
C VAL A 102 14.28 4.32 -16.12
N VAL A 103 13.46 3.46 -15.51
CA VAL A 103 13.90 2.47 -14.52
C VAL A 103 13.58 1.06 -15.00
N THR A 104 14.51 0.13 -14.82
CA THR A 104 14.30 -1.28 -15.12
C THR A 104 14.57 -2.16 -13.91
N ILE A 105 13.84 -3.28 -13.80
CA ILE A 105 14.16 -4.33 -12.83
C ILE A 105 15.11 -5.30 -13.52
N ALA A 106 16.32 -5.42 -12.98
CA ALA A 106 17.33 -6.36 -13.46
C ALA A 106 17.50 -7.52 -12.48
N GLN A 107 17.63 -8.73 -13.02
CA GLN A 107 18.03 -9.89 -12.25
C GLN A 107 19.54 -9.88 -12.05
N ILE A 108 19.98 -10.18 -10.83
CA ILE A 108 21.39 -10.26 -10.49
C ILE A 108 21.89 -11.63 -10.97
N ILE A 109 22.87 -11.62 -11.87
CA ILE A 109 23.60 -12.83 -12.25
C ILE A 109 24.94 -12.76 -11.52
N CYS A 110 25.07 -13.53 -10.44
CA CYS A 110 26.33 -13.58 -9.70
C CYS A 110 27.29 -14.59 -10.31
N GLY A 111 28.57 -14.22 -10.36
CA GLY A 111 29.67 -15.18 -10.34
C GLY A 111 30.15 -15.52 -8.92
N THR A 112 29.92 -14.62 -7.94
CA THR A 112 30.40 -14.72 -6.55
C THR A 112 29.44 -14.00 -5.58
N ASP A 113 29.64 -14.18 -4.27
CA ASP A 113 28.88 -13.53 -3.18
C ASP A 113 29.44 -12.14 -2.79
N SER A 114 30.04 -11.40 -3.72
CA SER A 114 30.82 -10.18 -3.41
C SER A 114 30.01 -9.03 -2.80
N MET A 115 28.70 -9.02 -3.01
CA MET A 115 27.80 -7.99 -2.47
C MET A 115 27.06 -8.41 -1.20
N ARG A 116 27.32 -9.62 -0.66
CA ARG A 116 26.80 -9.96 0.67
C ARG A 116 27.46 -9.09 1.74
N PRO A 117 26.73 -8.65 2.78
CA PRO A 117 25.35 -9.02 3.13
C PRO A 117 24.26 -8.12 2.49
N THR A 118 24.61 -7.20 1.59
CA THR A 118 23.67 -6.22 1.05
C THR A 118 22.58 -6.86 0.19
N PHE A 119 22.94 -7.81 -0.65
CA PHE A 119 22.02 -8.65 -1.42
C PHE A 119 22.74 -9.92 -1.91
N ASP A 120 21.97 -10.89 -2.38
CA ASP A 120 22.49 -12.06 -3.08
C ASP A 120 21.84 -12.28 -4.45
N CYS A 121 22.14 -13.42 -5.08
CA CYS A 121 21.76 -13.75 -6.45
C CYS A 121 20.28 -14.09 -6.62
N SER A 122 19.56 -14.31 -5.52
CA SER A 122 18.11 -14.49 -5.53
C SER A 122 17.38 -13.15 -5.59
N ASP A 123 18.02 -12.07 -5.15
CA ASP A 123 17.44 -10.74 -5.14
C ASP A 123 17.36 -10.12 -6.54
N LYS A 124 16.56 -9.06 -6.66
CA LYS A 124 16.49 -8.22 -7.86
C LYS A 124 16.89 -6.80 -7.52
N VAL A 125 17.42 -6.09 -8.51
CA VAL A 125 17.76 -4.67 -8.36
C VAL A 125 16.91 -3.82 -9.29
N ILE A 126 16.58 -2.65 -8.79
CA ILE A 126 15.92 -1.59 -9.54
C ILE A 126 17.02 -0.62 -9.95
N VAL A 127 17.17 -0.42 -11.26
CA VAL A 127 18.31 0.31 -11.82
C VAL A 127 17.87 1.31 -12.89
N TYR A 128 18.70 2.31 -13.14
CA TYR A 128 18.51 3.29 -14.22
C TYR A 128 19.85 3.70 -14.83
N GLU A 129 19.84 4.23 -16.04
CA GLU A 129 21.02 4.81 -16.68
C GLU A 129 21.32 6.19 -16.05
N PRO A 130 22.44 6.37 -15.32
CA PRO A 130 22.69 7.60 -14.59
C PRO A 130 23.30 8.68 -15.50
N GLU A 131 23.13 9.94 -15.08
CA GLU A 131 23.95 11.06 -15.57
C GLU A 131 25.16 11.22 -14.64
N PHE A 132 26.19 11.91 -15.11
CA PHE A 132 27.46 12.06 -14.38
C PHE A 132 27.27 12.62 -12.97
N ASN A 133 26.46 13.67 -12.82
CA ASN A 133 26.14 14.34 -11.56
C ASN A 133 25.25 13.49 -10.61
N HIS A 134 24.75 12.34 -11.05
CA HIS A 134 23.97 11.44 -10.22
C HIS A 134 24.82 10.43 -9.44
N ILE A 135 26.11 10.32 -9.76
CA ILE A 135 27.04 9.36 -9.16
C ILE A 135 27.77 9.99 -7.98
N ASN A 136 27.66 9.35 -6.81
CA ASN A 136 28.27 9.80 -5.57
C ASN A 136 28.87 8.61 -4.82
N GLU A 137 29.69 8.91 -3.80
CA GLU A 137 30.15 7.89 -2.86
C GLU A 137 28.97 7.11 -2.27
N ARG A 138 29.22 5.83 -1.99
CA ARG A 138 28.27 4.83 -1.45
C ARG A 138 27.19 4.35 -2.42
N ASP A 139 27.10 4.90 -3.62
CA ASP A 139 26.22 4.37 -4.66
C ASP A 139 26.66 2.96 -5.07
N ILE A 140 25.69 2.12 -5.44
CA ILE A 140 25.96 0.82 -6.06
C ILE A 140 25.75 0.98 -7.57
N ILE A 141 26.77 0.60 -8.33
CA ILE A 141 26.80 0.77 -9.78
C ILE A 141 27.05 -0.56 -10.48
N ILE A 142 26.52 -0.68 -11.69
CA ILE A 142 26.82 -1.76 -12.63
C ILE A 142 27.72 -1.20 -13.71
N PHE A 143 28.91 -1.75 -13.89
CA PHE A 143 29.91 -1.25 -14.83
C PHE A 143 30.59 -2.38 -15.60
N LYS A 144 31.22 -2.03 -16.72
CA LYS A 144 31.98 -2.97 -17.56
C LYS A 144 33.26 -3.38 -16.84
N GLU A 145 33.49 -4.68 -16.71
CA GLU A 145 34.71 -5.19 -16.08
C GLU A 145 35.93 -4.97 -16.99
N ARG A 146 37.02 -4.47 -16.38
CA ARG A 146 38.33 -4.39 -17.00
C ARG A 146 39.22 -5.52 -16.50
N LEU A 147 40.09 -6.02 -17.37
CA LEU A 147 41.05 -7.07 -17.05
C LEU A 147 42.03 -6.58 -15.97
N THR A 148 42.05 -7.28 -14.84
CA THR A 148 42.99 -7.01 -13.75
C THR A 148 44.33 -7.74 -13.94
N PRO A 149 45.44 -7.22 -13.38
CA PRO A 149 45.58 -5.92 -12.72
C PRO A 149 45.89 -4.75 -13.68
N LEU A 150 46.00 -5.01 -14.99
CA LEU A 150 46.50 -4.01 -15.96
C LEU A 150 45.47 -2.96 -16.40
N CYS A 151 44.17 -3.24 -16.23
CA CYS A 151 43.05 -2.33 -16.47
C CYS A 151 42.97 -1.72 -17.88
N ASN A 152 43.63 -2.36 -18.86
CA ASN A 152 43.84 -1.83 -20.21
C ASN A 152 42.88 -2.41 -21.27
N ARG A 153 42.05 -3.39 -20.91
CA ARG A 153 41.05 -4.00 -21.81
C ARG A 153 39.83 -4.45 -21.03
N TYR A 154 38.67 -4.55 -21.70
CA TYR A 154 37.45 -5.11 -21.10
C TYR A 154 37.46 -6.64 -21.16
N THR A 155 36.85 -7.28 -20.16
CA THR A 155 36.62 -8.75 -20.17
C THR A 155 35.38 -9.12 -20.99
N GLY A 156 34.43 -8.19 -21.11
CA GLY A 156 33.10 -8.41 -21.70
C GLY A 156 32.01 -8.63 -20.65
N GLU A 157 32.40 -8.86 -19.41
CA GLU A 157 31.49 -9.05 -18.27
C GLU A 157 31.09 -7.71 -17.64
N ARG A 158 30.07 -7.74 -16.79
CA ARG A 158 29.65 -6.62 -15.95
C ARG A 158 29.79 -6.98 -14.48
N ILE A 159 30.23 -6.01 -13.69
CA ILE A 159 30.34 -6.12 -12.24
C ILE A 159 29.34 -5.15 -11.60
N ILE A 160 28.81 -5.55 -10.44
CA ILE A 160 27.97 -4.72 -9.59
C ILE A 160 28.66 -4.52 -8.25
N HIS A 161 29.19 -3.33 -7.96
CA HIS A 161 29.89 -3.03 -6.69
C HIS A 161 29.56 -1.62 -6.20
N ARG A 162 29.94 -1.33 -4.95
CA ARG A 162 29.72 -0.02 -4.32
C ARG A 162 30.90 0.91 -4.54
N ILE A 163 30.62 2.17 -4.84
CA ILE A 163 31.61 3.24 -4.84
C ILE A 163 32.01 3.52 -3.40
N ILE A 164 33.29 3.39 -3.10
CA ILE A 164 33.84 3.71 -1.78
C ILE A 164 34.54 5.07 -1.74
N GLU A 165 34.99 5.57 -2.90
CA GLU A 165 35.62 6.88 -3.02
C GLU A 165 35.43 7.45 -4.43
N VAL A 166 35.28 8.77 -4.52
CA VAL A 166 35.28 9.53 -5.78
C VAL A 166 36.56 10.36 -5.83
N GLN A 167 37.40 10.13 -6.83
CA GLN A 167 38.71 10.77 -6.95
C GLN A 167 38.80 11.58 -8.24
N GLU A 168 39.58 12.66 -8.22
CA GLU A 168 39.96 13.43 -9.41
C GLU A 168 41.42 13.14 -9.74
N MET A 169 41.67 12.56 -10.92
CA MET A 169 42.99 12.19 -11.40
C MET A 169 43.19 12.74 -12.82
N ASP A 170 44.24 13.53 -13.03
CA ASP A 170 44.56 14.14 -14.33
C ASP A 170 43.38 14.93 -14.97
N GLY A 171 42.52 15.51 -14.13
CA GLY A 171 41.33 16.25 -14.56
C GLY A 171 40.14 15.37 -14.96
N GLU A 172 40.24 14.05 -14.77
CA GLU A 172 39.14 13.09 -14.92
C GLU A 172 38.66 12.61 -13.55
N ILE A 173 37.34 12.49 -13.39
CA ILE A 173 36.76 11.89 -12.20
C ILE A 173 36.68 10.37 -12.39
N VAL A 174 37.20 9.65 -11.41
CA VAL A 174 37.26 8.19 -11.38
C VAL A 174 36.71 7.68 -10.04
N PHE A 175 36.19 6.46 -10.07
CA PHE A 175 35.50 5.85 -8.94
C PHE A 175 36.27 4.62 -8.46
N GLU A 176 36.61 4.60 -7.16
CA GLU A 176 37.09 3.39 -6.52
C GLU A 176 35.90 2.56 -6.06
N THR A 177 35.85 1.30 -6.47
CA THR A 177 34.74 0.39 -6.19
C THR A 177 35.17 -0.80 -5.36
N LYS A 178 34.20 -1.37 -4.63
CA LYS A 178 34.41 -2.55 -3.81
C LYS A 178 33.11 -3.33 -3.64
N GLY A 179 33.20 -4.65 -3.73
CA GLY A 179 32.14 -5.54 -3.26
C GLY A 179 31.97 -5.44 -1.75
N ASP A 180 30.74 -5.30 -1.26
CA ASP A 180 30.45 -5.11 0.16
C ASP A 180 31.03 -6.23 1.05
N GLY A 181 31.08 -7.47 0.54
CA GLY A 181 31.64 -8.65 1.20
C GLY A 181 33.13 -8.88 0.94
N ASN A 182 33.77 -8.09 0.07
CA ASN A 182 35.19 -8.20 -0.20
C ASN A 182 36.00 -7.52 0.91
N ASN A 183 37.26 -7.93 1.12
CA ASN A 183 38.15 -7.26 2.09
C ASN A 183 38.93 -6.10 1.47
N LEU A 184 39.15 -6.14 0.15
CA LEU A 184 39.94 -5.17 -0.61
C LEU A 184 39.05 -4.51 -1.67
N SER A 185 39.43 -3.31 -2.08
CA SER A 185 38.84 -2.65 -3.25
C SER A 185 39.25 -3.33 -4.55
N ASP A 186 38.50 -3.03 -5.61
CA ASP A 186 38.79 -3.54 -6.93
C ASP A 186 40.07 -2.90 -7.48
N ASN A 187 40.89 -3.68 -8.19
CA ASN A 187 42.19 -3.21 -8.68
C ASN A 187 42.09 -2.09 -9.73
N CYS A 188 40.96 -1.99 -10.43
CA CYS A 188 40.78 -1.04 -11.52
C CYS A 188 39.81 0.06 -11.10
N LEU A 189 40.23 1.31 -11.23
CA LEU A 189 39.35 2.47 -11.10
C LEU A 189 38.34 2.48 -12.24
N VAL A 190 37.11 2.88 -11.93
CA VAL A 190 35.99 2.92 -12.86
C VAL A 190 35.82 4.33 -13.38
N LYS A 191 35.70 4.48 -14.70
CA LYS A 191 35.34 5.76 -15.33
C LYS A 191 33.82 5.85 -15.51
N PHE A 192 33.27 7.06 -15.59
CA PHE A 192 31.82 7.22 -15.81
C PHE A 192 31.34 6.51 -17.09
N GLU A 193 32.13 6.53 -18.17
CA GLU A 193 31.84 5.84 -19.44
C GLU A 193 31.71 4.30 -19.33
N ASP A 194 32.23 3.72 -18.24
CA ASP A 194 32.13 2.29 -17.96
C ASP A 194 30.88 1.94 -17.17
N ILE A 195 30.26 2.92 -16.50
CA ILE A 195 29.03 2.75 -15.74
C ILE A 195 27.87 2.57 -16.71
N THR A 196 27.20 1.43 -16.59
CA THR A 196 25.99 1.13 -17.36
C THR A 196 24.74 1.53 -16.58
N TYR A 197 24.71 1.26 -15.28
CA TYR A 197 23.54 1.54 -14.44
C TYR A 197 23.91 1.95 -13.01
N LYS A 198 23.02 2.70 -12.36
CA LYS A 198 23.02 2.91 -10.92
C LYS A 198 21.83 2.20 -10.28
N VAL A 199 22.07 1.54 -9.15
CA VAL A 199 21.02 0.87 -8.36
C VAL A 199 20.34 1.88 -7.45
N ILE A 200 19.01 1.88 -7.46
CA ILE A 200 18.16 2.74 -6.61
C ILE A 200 17.28 1.96 -5.63
N GLY A 201 17.19 0.64 -5.79
CA GLY A 201 16.43 -0.22 -4.90
C GLY A 201 16.80 -1.69 -5.05
N ILE A 202 16.55 -2.46 -3.99
CA ILE A 202 16.75 -3.90 -3.93
C ILE A 202 15.40 -4.53 -3.56
N ILE A 203 15.02 -5.57 -4.28
CA ILE A 203 13.86 -6.40 -3.98
C ILE A 203 14.40 -7.71 -3.42
N TYR A 204 14.24 -7.88 -2.12
CA TYR A 204 14.68 -9.08 -1.42
C TYR A 204 13.71 -10.23 -1.65
N ASP A 205 14.18 -11.36 -2.19
CA ASP A 205 13.33 -12.54 -2.46
C ASP A 205 13.21 -13.48 -1.24
N GLY A 206 13.48 -12.95 -0.05
CA GLY A 206 13.18 -13.60 1.23
C GLY A 206 14.08 -14.78 1.62
N LYS A 207 15.20 -14.99 0.92
CA LYS A 207 16.22 -15.99 1.30
C LYS A 207 17.40 -15.33 2.02
N ILE A 208 17.14 -14.73 3.17
CA ILE A 208 18.21 -14.34 4.11
C ILE A 208 18.41 -15.49 5.11
#